data_AF-K9VWI0-F1
#
_entry.id   AF-K9VWI0-F1
#
_cell.length_a   1.000
_cell.length_b   1.000
_cell.length_c   1.000
_cell.angle_alpha   90.00
_cell.angle_beta   90.00
_cell.angle_gamma   90.00
#
_symmetry.space_group_name_H-M   'P 1'
#
loop_
_entity.id
_entity.type
_entity.pdbx_description
1 polymer ?
#
loop_
_entity_poly.entity_id
_entity_poly.type
_entity_poly.pdbx_seq_one_letter_code
_entity_poly.pdbx_strand_id
1 'polypeptide(L)' 'MQTIYRLKASELDHHFLEGLKATFQDKEIEIIVYEVNETDYLLKSESNKNRLFKAIENVNNGTNLVEVSLENFE' A
#
# COMPACT_ATOMS: atom_id res chain seq x y z
N MET A 1 -4.76 -2.58 -19.94
CA MET A 1 -3.60 -2.93 -19.09
C MET A 1 -3.42 -1.78 -18.11
N GLN A 2 -3.54 -2.04 -16.80
CA GLN A 2 -3.38 -1.03 -15.76
C GLN A 2 -1.98 -1.18 -15.17
N THR A 3 -1.18 -0.11 -15.18
CA THR A 3 0.16 -0.08 -14.57
C THR A 3 0.12 0.90 -13.41
N ILE A 4 0.56 0.47 -12.24
CA ILE A 4 0.60 1.30 -11.03
C ILE A 4 2.06 1.52 -10.66
N TYR A 5 2.48 2.78 -10.62
CA TYR A 5 3.78 3.20 -10.11
C TYR A 5 3.60 3.71 -8.68
N ARG A 6 4.38 3.18 -7.73
CA ARG A 6 4.42 3.66 -6.35
C ARG A 6 5.80 4.27 -6.10
N LEU A 7 5.86 5.59 -6.02
CA LEU A 7 7.10 6.36 -5.91
C LEU A 7 6.91 7.54 -4.95
N LYS A 8 8.01 8.06 -4.43
CA LYS A 8 8.04 9.35 -3.72
C LYS A 8 7.84 10.49 -4.70
N ALA A 9 7.29 11.60 -4.23
CA ALA A 9 7.15 12.80 -5.05
C ALA A 9 8.49 13.31 -5.60
N SER A 10 9.59 13.11 -4.86
CA SER A 10 10.95 13.48 -5.30
C SER A 10 11.48 12.66 -6.47
N GLU A 11 10.89 11.49 -6.74
CA GLU A 11 11.28 10.60 -7.85
C GLU A 11 10.50 10.91 -9.14
N LEU A 12 9.56 11.85 -9.07
CA LEU A 12 8.80 12.35 -10.22
C LEU A 12 9.64 13.38 -10.97
N ASP A 13 10.64 12.87 -11.71
CA ASP A 13 11.62 13.68 -12.42
C ASP A 13 11.42 13.66 -13.96
N HIS A 14 12.30 14.37 -14.66
CA HIS A 14 12.23 14.44 -16.11
C HIS A 14 12.45 13.07 -16.79
N HIS A 15 13.33 12.23 -16.26
CA HIS A 15 13.60 10.91 -16.83
C HIS A 15 12.40 9.99 -16.70
N PHE A 16 11.69 10.04 -15.56
CA PHE A 16 10.45 9.32 -15.36
C PHE A 16 9.39 9.74 -16.39
N LEU A 17 9.21 11.05 -16.59
CA LEU A 17 8.24 11.55 -17.56
C LEU A 17 8.56 11.12 -19.00
N GLU A 18 9.84 11.13 -19.40
CA GLU A 18 10.25 10.64 -20.71
C GLU A 18 10.02 9.13 -20.87
N GLY A 19 10.30 8.33 -19.84
CA GLY A 19 9.98 6.91 -19.83
C GLY A 19 8.48 6.62 -19.93
N LEU A 20 7.65 7.42 -19.23
CA LEU A 20 6.20 7.32 -19.30
C LEU A 20 5.69 7.62 -20.71
N LYS A 21 6.14 8.72 -21.33
CA LYS A 21 5.79 9.06 -22.71
C LYS A 21 6.23 7.99 -23.70
N ALA A 22 7.46 7.47 -23.59
CA ALA A 22 7.95 6.41 -24.46
C ALA A 22 7.11 5.12 -24.38
N THR A 23 6.61 4.81 -23.18
CA THR A 23 5.79 3.60 -22.92
C THR A 23 4.39 3.70 -23.52
N PHE A 24 3.76 4.87 -23.41
CA PHE A 24 2.36 5.06 -23.80
C PHE A 24 2.18 5.74 -25.17
N GLN A 25 3.21 6.40 -25.69
CA GLN A 25 3.24 7.05 -27.02
C GLN A 25 2.02 7.97 -27.19
N ASP A 26 1.24 7.77 -28.25
CA ASP A 26 0.07 8.59 -28.60
C ASP A 26 -1.23 8.13 -27.91
N LYS A 27 -1.14 7.22 -26.93
CA LYS A 27 -2.33 6.76 -26.21
C LYS A 27 -2.79 7.81 -25.20
N GLU A 28 -4.10 7.96 -25.08
CA GLU A 28 -4.69 8.74 -24.00
C GLU A 28 -4.45 8.02 -22.66
N ILE A 29 -3.92 8.76 -21.68
CA ILE A 29 -3.64 8.24 -20.35
C ILE A 29 -4.27 9.15 -19.29
N GLU A 30 -4.72 8.54 -18.19
CA GLU A 30 -5.18 9.22 -16.98
C GLU A 30 -4.12 9.04 -15.88
N ILE A 31 -3.79 10.12 -15.16
CA ILE A 31 -2.88 10.09 -14.02
C ILE A 31 -3.66 10.49 -12.76
N ILE A 32 -3.74 9.58 -11.79
CA ILE A 32 -4.37 9.83 -10.49
C ILE A 32 -3.26 9.95 -9.44
N VAL A 33 -3.15 11.13 -8.80
CA VAL A 33 -2.13 11.43 -7.78
C VAL A 33 -2.82 11.64 -6.43
N TYR A 34 -2.34 10.96 -5.41
CA TYR A 34 -2.77 11.14 -4.03
C TYR A 34 -1.61 10.80 -3.09
N GLU A 35 -1.62 11.36 -1.89
CA GLU A 35 -0.67 10.97 -0.85
C GLU A 35 -0.97 9.54 -0.40
N VAL A 36 0.04 8.68 -0.45
CA VAL A 36 -0.10 7.30 0.03
C VAL A 36 0.14 7.27 1.53
N ASN A 37 -0.92 7.50 2.31
CA ASN A 37 -0.93 7.25 3.74
C ASN A 37 -1.52 5.85 4.01
N GLU A 38 -0.66 4.85 4.21
CA GLU A 38 -1.08 3.48 4.53
C GLU A 38 -1.90 3.40 5.82
N THR A 39 -1.64 4.30 6.77
CA THR A 39 -2.40 4.36 8.03
C THR A 39 -3.82 4.81 7.75
N ASP A 40 -4.02 5.86 6.97
CA ASP A 40 -5.37 6.31 6.59
C ASP A 40 -6.09 5.25 5.76
N TYR A 41 -5.37 4.51 4.90
CA TYR A 41 -5.96 3.40 4.16
C TYR A 41 -6.40 2.24 5.07
N LEU A 42 -5.58 1.83 6.04
CA LEU A 42 -5.94 0.78 7.00
C LEU A 42 -7.08 1.23 7.93
N LEU A 43 -7.15 2.52 8.24
CA LEU A 43 -8.18 3.13 9.09
C LEU A 43 -9.44 3.57 8.33
N LYS A 44 -9.48 3.44 6.99
CA LYS A 44 -10.60 3.93 6.16
C LYS A 44 -11.96 3.31 6.48
N SER A 45 -11.99 2.08 7.00
CA SER A 45 -13.24 1.46 7.46
C SER A 45 -13.24 1.29 8.97
N GLU A 46 -14.35 1.64 9.60
CA GLU A 46 -14.51 1.52 11.06
C GLU A 46 -14.33 0.06 11.51
N SER A 47 -14.73 -0.89 10.66
CA SER A 47 -14.51 -2.33 10.88
C SER A 47 -13.02 -2.70 10.88
N ASN A 48 -12.24 -2.25 9.89
CA ASN A 48 -10.80 -2.52 9.83
C ASN A 48 -10.05 -1.86 10.99
N LYS A 49 -10.42 -0.62 11.30
CA LYS A 49 -9.91 0.14 12.43
C LYS A 49 -10.10 -0.63 13.75
N ASN A 50 -11.33 -1.04 14.05
CA ASN A 50 -11.64 -1.77 15.28
C ASN A 50 -10.91 -3.12 15.34
N ARG A 51 -10.81 -3.84 14.23
CA ARG A 51 -10.06 -5.09 14.14
C ARG A 51 -8.57 -4.87 14.41
N LEU A 52 -7.97 -3.84 13.84
CA LEU A 52 -6.55 -3.52 14.01
C LEU A 52 -6.23 -3.15 15.46
N PHE A 53 -7.03 -2.26 16.06
CA PHE A 53 -6.84 -1.88 17.46
C PHE A 53 -7.01 -3.05 18.43
N LYS A 54 -8.00 -3.92 18.19
CA LYS A 54 -8.18 -5.15 18.98
C LYS A 54 -7.00 -6.11 18.83
N ALA A 55 -6.43 -6.23 17.63
CA ALA A 55 -5.24 -7.05 17.41
C ALA A 55 -4.02 -6.51 18.17
N ILE A 56 -3.83 -5.19 18.18
CA ILE A 56 -2.76 -4.53 18.96
C ILE A 56 -2.95 -4.79 20.46
N GLU A 57 -4.18 -4.66 20.98
CA GLU A 57 -4.50 -4.94 22.38
C GLU A 57 -4.19 -6.41 22.76
N ASN A 58 -4.62 -7.36 21.92
CA ASN A 58 -4.35 -8.78 22.10
C ASN A 58 -2.84 -9.07 22.19
N VAL A 59 -2.03 -8.46 21.31
CA VAL A 59 -0.57 -8.60 21.32
C VAL A 59 0.03 -8.02 22.60
N ASN A 60 -0.34 -6.79 22.97
CA ASN A 60 0.20 -6.12 24.16
C ASN A 60 -0.14 -6.87 25.46
N ASN A 61 -1.32 -7.48 25.52
CA ASN A 61 -1.79 -8.21 26.69
C ASN A 61 -1.41 -9.70 26.66
N GLY A 62 -0.82 -10.19 25.57
CA GLY A 62 -0.51 -11.61 25.39
C GLY A 62 -1.76 -12.50 25.34
N THR A 63 -2.91 -11.98 24.91
CA THR A 63 -4.19 -12.69 24.88
C THR A 63 -4.61 -13.00 23.44
N ASN A 64 -5.33 -14.09 23.22
CA ASN A 64 -5.85 -14.48 21.91
C ASN A 64 -4.78 -14.59 20.80
N LEU A 65 -3.55 -14.98 21.17
CA LEU A 65 -2.44 -15.22 20.24
C LEU A 65 -2.33 -16.71 19.92
N VAL A 66 -2.02 -17.02 18.66
CA VAL A 66 -1.69 -18.37 18.22
C VAL A 66 -0.25 -18.34 17.73
N GLU A 67 0.61 -19.11 18.37
CA GLU A 67 2.00 -19.27 17.94
C GLU A 67 2.06 -20.22 16.74
N VAL A 68 2.77 -19.80 15.70
CA VAL A 68 2.94 -20.57 14.47
C VAL A 68 4.42 -20.65 14.14
N SER A 69 4.92 -21.87 13.92
CA SER A 69 6.26 -22.05 13.35
C SER A 69 6.20 -21.83 11.85
N LEU A 70 7.04 -20.93 11.34
CA LEU A 70 7.14 -20.64 9.91
C LEU A 70 7.80 -21.78 9.13
N GLU A 71 8.55 -22.65 9.80
CA GLU A 71 9.19 -23.85 9.22
C GLU A 71 8.15 -24.88 8.74
N ASN A 72 6.89 -24.79 9.20
CA ASN A 72 5.82 -25.69 8.81
C ASN A 72 5.09 -25.26 7.52
N PHE A 73 5.50 -24.14 6.89
CA PHE A 73 4.88 -23.57 5.70
C PHE A 73 5.79 -23.57 4.45
N GLU A 74 6.97 -24.21 4.54
CA GLU A 74 7.85 -24.55 3.40
C GLU A 74 7.64 -26.01 2.95
#